data_AF-A0A2G9N6W7-F1
#
_entry.id   AF-A0A2G9N6W7-F1
#
_cell.length_a   1.000
_cell.length_b   1.000
_cell.length_c   1.000
_cell.angle_alpha   90.00
_cell.angle_beta   90.00
_cell.angle_gamma   90.00
#
_symmetry.space_group_name_H-M   'P 1'
#
loop_
_entity.id
_entity.type
_entity.pdbx_description
1 polymer ?
#
loop_
_entity_poly.entity_id
_entity_poly.type
_entity_poly.pdbx_seq_one_letter_code
_entity_poly.pdbx_strand_id
1 'polypeptide(L)'
;MVKRGKGGPKAKAEAKSPGKPAVPAAARKARLRYWDENVPDQFVFYVRDGKVLKNLKELVAALDRMTDDVFNHHANREKNDFSNWIKDIMQHHDLAHNILGKNRMGAKETIVFYVKRKTGKSAL
;
A
#
# COMPACT_ATOMS: atom_id res chain seq x y z
N MET A 1 9.22 -58.78 26.60
CA MET A 1 9.43 -58.96 25.15
C MET A 1 8.46 -58.06 24.38
N VAL A 2 9.00 -57.17 23.54
CA VAL A 2 8.41 -56.36 22.46
C VAL A 2 7.22 -55.41 22.72
N LYS A 3 7.54 -54.11 22.62
CA LYS A 3 6.66 -52.99 22.25
C LYS A 3 6.05 -53.20 20.87
N ARG A 4 4.79 -52.80 20.66
CA ARG A 4 4.26 -52.45 19.33
C ARG A 4 3.43 -51.17 19.41
N GLY A 5 4.05 -50.07 19.00
CA GLY A 5 3.37 -48.90 18.45
C GLY A 5 3.57 -48.87 16.94
N LYS A 6 2.52 -48.49 16.21
CA LYS A 6 2.50 -47.93 14.84
C LYS A 6 1.19 -47.13 14.79
N GLY A 7 1.13 -45.82 14.53
CA GLY A 7 1.94 -45.00 13.63
C GLY A 7 0.97 -44.43 12.58
N GLY A 8 0.23 -43.38 12.93
CA GLY A 8 -0.63 -42.64 12.00
C GLY A 8 0.19 -41.75 11.07
N PRO A 9 -0.33 -41.39 9.88
CA PRO A 9 0.42 -40.62 8.89
C PRO A 9 0.67 -39.18 9.37
N LYS A 10 1.92 -38.74 9.22
CA LYS A 10 2.40 -37.39 9.50
C LYS A 10 1.79 -36.40 8.50
N ALA A 11 1.08 -35.39 8.99
CA ALA A 11 0.80 -34.16 8.24
C ALA A 11 2.14 -33.44 7.98
N LYS A 12 2.39 -33.05 6.73
CA LYS A 12 3.47 -32.13 6.38
C LYS A 12 3.13 -30.75 6.95
N ALA A 13 4.01 -30.22 7.78
CA ALA A 13 3.96 -28.85 8.25
C ALA A 13 4.34 -27.90 7.10
N GLU A 14 3.43 -27.05 6.68
CA GLU A 14 3.78 -25.82 5.96
C GLU A 14 4.35 -24.81 6.96
N ALA A 15 5.57 -24.37 6.69
CA ALA A 15 6.31 -23.43 7.52
C ALA A 15 5.58 -22.09 7.58
N LYS A 16 5.25 -21.67 8.80
CA LYS A 16 4.70 -20.36 9.14
C LYS A 16 5.76 -19.29 8.79
N SER A 17 5.47 -18.48 7.78
CA SER A 17 6.32 -17.34 7.40
C SER A 17 6.45 -16.35 8.58
N PRO A 18 7.64 -15.80 8.88
CA PRO A 18 7.86 -15.00 10.08
C PRO A 18 7.08 -13.67 10.01
N GLY A 19 6.49 -13.29 11.14
CA GLY A 19 5.65 -12.09 11.27
C GLY A 19 6.38 -10.81 10.86
N LYS A 20 5.71 -9.99 10.03
CA LYS A 20 6.14 -8.64 9.67
C LYS A 20 6.32 -7.80 10.95
N PRO A 21 7.37 -6.97 11.08
CA PRO A 21 7.59 -6.17 12.27
C PRO A 21 6.49 -5.11 12.40
N ALA A 22 5.93 -4.99 13.61
CA ALA A 22 5.03 -3.92 13.98
C ALA A 22 5.78 -2.59 13.97
N VAL A 23 5.30 -1.63 13.18
CA VAL A 23 5.79 -0.25 13.19
C VAL A 23 5.64 0.36 14.60
N PRO A 24 6.63 1.10 15.14
CA PRO A 24 6.61 1.56 16.53
C PRO A 24 5.47 2.54 16.85
N ALA A 25 4.95 2.44 18.07
CA ALA A 25 3.80 3.18 18.62
C ALA A 25 3.93 4.74 18.69
N ALA A 26 4.98 5.33 18.12
CA ALA A 26 5.20 6.78 18.09
C ALA A 26 4.32 7.54 17.06
N ALA A 27 3.54 6.84 16.24
CA ALA A 27 2.71 7.43 15.17
C ALA A 27 1.35 8.02 15.66
N ARG A 28 1.07 8.05 16.97
CA ARG A 28 -0.30 8.25 17.52
C ARG A 28 -0.77 9.70 17.80
N LYS A 29 -0.20 10.75 17.21
CA LYS A 29 -0.83 12.10 17.23
C LYS A 29 -0.88 12.73 15.84
N ALA A 30 -2.11 13.11 15.47
CA ALA A 30 -2.58 13.36 14.12
C ALA A 30 -2.10 14.67 13.49
N ARG A 31 -1.48 14.53 12.32
CA ARG A 31 -1.48 15.46 11.18
C ARG A 31 -1.46 14.54 9.95
N LEU A 32 -1.99 14.92 8.79
CA LEU A 32 -1.71 14.13 7.57
C LEU A 32 -0.20 14.18 7.34
N ARG A 33 0.51 13.17 7.84
CA ARG A 33 1.96 13.13 7.84
C ARG A 33 2.54 12.85 6.46
N TYR A 34 1.77 12.67 5.38
CA TYR A 34 2.32 12.12 4.13
C TYR A 34 1.75 12.70 2.84
N TRP A 35 1.24 13.95 2.86
CA TRP A 35 0.99 14.62 1.58
C TRP A 35 2.30 14.82 0.81
N ASP A 36 3.26 15.47 1.47
CA ASP A 36 4.58 15.84 0.94
C ASP A 36 5.75 15.34 1.80
N GLU A 37 5.49 14.68 2.92
CA GLU A 37 6.54 13.99 3.69
C GLU A 37 6.89 12.67 3.03
N ASN A 38 8.18 12.40 2.89
CA ASN A 38 8.69 11.19 2.27
C ASN A 38 8.63 10.01 3.23
N VAL A 39 8.28 8.85 2.69
CA VAL A 39 8.53 7.57 3.37
C VAL A 39 10.05 7.31 3.42
N PRO A 40 10.54 6.53 4.40
CA PRO A 40 11.93 6.06 4.40
C PRO A 40 12.29 5.34 3.10
N ASP A 41 13.56 5.43 2.67
CA ASP A 41 14.01 4.93 1.36
C ASP A 41 13.68 3.45 1.12
N GLN A 42 13.68 2.62 2.17
CA GLN A 42 13.32 1.20 2.08
C GLN A 42 11.84 0.92 1.78
N PHE A 43 10.97 1.94 1.86
CA PHE A 43 9.53 1.84 1.66
C PHE A 43 9.03 2.66 0.47
N VAL A 44 9.92 3.16 -0.39
CA VAL A 44 9.51 3.86 -1.62
C VAL A 44 8.76 2.93 -2.57
N PHE A 45 7.93 3.51 -3.43
CA PHE A 45 7.21 2.76 -4.45
C PHE A 45 7.93 2.81 -5.79
N TYR A 46 8.26 1.66 -6.36
CA TYR A 46 8.87 1.54 -7.68
C TYR A 46 7.80 1.33 -8.74
N VAL A 47 7.66 2.30 -9.64
CA VAL A 47 6.74 2.23 -10.76
C VAL A 47 7.40 1.44 -11.91
N ARG A 48 6.58 0.78 -12.74
CA ARG A 48 7.07 -0.08 -13.83
C ARG A 48 7.89 0.70 -14.87
N ASP A 49 7.63 1.99 -15.00
CA ASP A 49 8.33 2.90 -15.92
C ASP A 49 9.64 3.45 -15.33
N GLY A 50 10.12 2.91 -14.20
CA GLY A 50 11.38 3.29 -13.56
C GLY A 50 11.29 4.47 -12.59
N LYS A 51 10.11 5.10 -12.44
CA LYS A 51 9.93 6.16 -11.44
C LYS A 51 9.92 5.60 -10.02
N VAL A 52 10.41 6.41 -9.09
CA VAL A 52 10.37 6.11 -7.64
C VAL A 52 9.50 7.17 -6.97
N LEU A 53 8.50 6.73 -6.19
CA LEU A 53 7.57 7.60 -5.50
C LEU A 53 7.80 7.51 -4.00
N LYS A 54 7.84 8.67 -3.34
CA LYS A 54 8.16 8.79 -1.92
C LYS A 54 6.97 9.25 -1.08
N ASN A 55 5.94 9.81 -1.69
CA ASN A 55 4.80 10.43 -1.00
C ASN A 55 3.54 10.46 -1.88
N LEU A 56 2.41 10.90 -1.32
CA LEU A 56 1.13 10.97 -2.05
C LEU A 56 1.14 12.04 -3.16
N LYS A 57 1.84 13.17 -2.97
CA LYS A 57 1.96 14.23 -3.97
C LYS A 57 2.62 13.71 -5.25
N GLU A 58 3.71 12.97 -5.11
CA GLU A 58 4.43 12.32 -6.23
C GLU A 58 3.56 11.25 -6.88
N LEU A 59 2.79 10.48 -6.11
CA LEU A 59 1.83 9.53 -6.67
C LEU A 59 0.76 10.23 -7.52
N VAL A 60 0.19 11.34 -7.06
CA VAL A 60 -0.78 12.12 -7.85
C VAL A 60 -0.17 12.62 -9.15
N ALA A 61 1.05 13.17 -9.09
CA ALA A 61 1.76 13.65 -10.28
C ALA A 61 2.10 12.49 -11.24
N ALA A 62 2.44 11.31 -10.72
CA ALA A 62 2.70 10.12 -11.51
C ALA A 62 1.41 9.60 -12.16
N LEU A 63 0.29 9.55 -11.42
CA LEU A 63 -1.01 9.12 -11.94
C LEU A 63 -1.50 10.01 -13.08
N ASP A 64 -1.18 11.31 -13.04
CA ASP A 64 -1.52 12.25 -14.10
C ASP A 64 -0.78 11.93 -15.43
N ARG A 65 0.48 11.50 -15.34
CA ARG A 65 1.39 11.36 -16.49
C ARG A 65 1.62 9.91 -16.93
N MET A 66 1.34 8.92 -16.08
CA MET A 66 1.58 7.51 -16.41
C MET A 66 0.53 7.02 -17.41
N THR A 67 0.92 6.06 -18.25
CA THR A 67 0.00 5.40 -19.17
C THR A 67 -0.91 4.42 -18.43
N ASP A 68 -2.04 4.08 -19.04
CA ASP A 68 -2.96 3.10 -18.46
C ASP A 68 -2.33 1.71 -18.36
N ASP A 69 -1.43 1.33 -19.29
CA ASP A 69 -0.69 0.07 -19.22
C ASP A 69 0.25 -0.01 -18.01
N VAL A 70 0.92 1.10 -17.69
CA VAL A 70 1.76 1.20 -16.49
C VAL A 70 0.89 1.13 -15.24
N PHE A 71 -0.25 1.83 -15.24
CA PHE A 71 -1.20 1.76 -14.12
C PHE A 71 -1.74 0.34 -13.92
N ASN A 72 -2.22 -0.31 -14.98
CA ASN A 72 -2.83 -1.65 -14.96
C ASN A 72 -1.86 -2.75 -14.49
N HIS A 73 -0.56 -2.53 -14.63
CA HIS A 73 0.44 -3.42 -14.04
C HIS A 73 0.42 -3.42 -12.51
N HIS A 74 0.09 -2.29 -11.88
CA HIS A 74 0.06 -2.10 -10.43
C HIS A 74 -1.35 -2.23 -9.85
N ALA A 75 -2.36 -1.79 -10.59
CA ALA A 75 -3.76 -1.77 -10.16
C ALA A 75 -4.68 -2.30 -11.25
N ASN A 76 -5.28 -3.46 -11.01
CA ASN A 76 -6.21 -4.12 -11.91
C ASN A 76 -7.30 -4.85 -11.09
N ARG A 77 -8.00 -5.81 -11.71
CA ARG A 77 -9.08 -6.56 -11.06
C ARG A 77 -8.61 -7.49 -9.93
N GLU A 78 -7.36 -7.93 -9.98
CA GLU A 78 -6.81 -8.92 -9.04
C GLU A 78 -6.02 -8.27 -7.90
N LYS A 79 -5.35 -7.14 -8.18
CA LYS A 79 -4.49 -6.46 -7.21
C LYS A 79 -4.55 -4.95 -7.31
N ASN A 80 -4.12 -4.29 -6.24
CA ASN A 80 -3.86 -2.85 -6.24
C ASN A 80 -2.68 -2.52 -5.32
N ASP A 81 -1.50 -2.43 -5.92
CA ASP A 81 -0.24 -2.22 -5.21
C ASP A 81 -0.18 -0.81 -4.59
N PHE A 82 -0.81 0.19 -5.22
CA PHE A 82 -0.95 1.54 -4.64
C PHE A 82 -1.78 1.51 -3.35
N SER A 83 -2.88 0.76 -3.33
CA SER A 83 -3.73 0.61 -2.15
C SER A 83 -2.94 -0.03 -1.00
N ASN A 84 -2.21 -1.10 -1.29
CA ASN A 84 -1.35 -1.77 -0.29
C ASN A 84 -0.29 -0.81 0.26
N TRP A 85 0.38 -0.04 -0.60
CA TRP A 85 1.39 0.92 -0.18
C TRP A 85 0.83 2.03 0.72
N ILE A 86 -0.29 2.63 0.32
CA ILE A 86 -0.98 3.68 1.09
C ILE A 86 -1.46 3.15 2.45
N LYS A 87 -1.97 1.91 2.48
CA LYS A 87 -2.47 1.26 3.69
C LYS A 87 -1.33 0.91 4.65
N ASP A 88 -0.33 0.18 4.17
CA ASP A 88 0.62 -0.49 5.05
C ASP A 88 1.81 0.41 5.41
N ILE A 89 2.20 1.35 4.52
CA ILE A 89 3.32 2.26 4.77
C ILE A 89 2.85 3.60 5.34
N MET A 90 1.82 4.19 4.73
CA MET A 90 1.33 5.52 5.13
C MET A 90 0.18 5.47 6.16
N GLN A 91 -0.37 4.29 6.43
CA GLN A 91 -1.46 4.07 7.40
C GLN A 91 -2.74 4.87 7.07
N HIS A 92 -2.99 5.15 5.80
CA HIS A 92 -4.21 5.82 5.32
C HIS A 92 -5.25 4.80 4.81
N HIS A 93 -5.77 3.99 5.74
CA HIS A 93 -6.69 2.89 5.45
C HIS A 93 -7.93 3.30 4.64
N ASP A 94 -8.60 4.41 5.02
CA ASP A 94 -9.77 4.90 4.30
C ASP A 94 -9.44 5.26 2.85
N LEU A 95 -8.32 5.93 2.62
CA LEU A 95 -7.88 6.29 1.27
C LEU A 95 -7.54 5.05 0.46
N ALA A 96 -6.78 4.13 1.05
CA ALA A 96 -6.41 2.88 0.40
C ALA A 96 -7.64 2.08 -0.05
N HIS A 97 -8.67 2.01 0.79
CA HIS A 97 -9.93 1.35 0.43
C HIS A 97 -10.65 2.08 -0.71
N ASN A 98 -10.73 3.42 -0.64
CA ASN A 98 -11.48 4.21 -1.61
C ASN A 98 -10.89 4.21 -3.03
N ILE A 99 -9.60 3.90 -3.18
CA ILE A 99 -8.96 3.78 -4.50
C ILE A 99 -9.09 2.39 -5.14
N LEU A 100 -9.66 1.40 -4.43
CA LEU A 100 -9.88 0.06 -4.99
C LEU A 100 -10.86 0.10 -6.16
N GLY A 101 -10.57 -0.67 -7.20
CA GLY A 101 -11.39 -0.75 -8.41
C GLY A 101 -11.45 0.54 -9.24
N LYS A 102 -10.71 1.60 -8.86
CA LYS A 102 -10.64 2.82 -9.65
C LYS A 102 -9.69 2.65 -10.82
N ASN A 103 -10.04 3.26 -11.94
CA ASN A 103 -9.07 3.52 -13.01
C ASN A 103 -8.06 4.60 -12.56
N ARG A 104 -7.04 4.84 -13.38
CA ARG A 104 -5.96 5.79 -13.10
C ARG A 104 -6.46 7.17 -12.65
N MET A 105 -7.40 7.74 -13.39
CA MET A 105 -7.94 9.07 -13.10
C MET A 105 -8.81 9.08 -11.85
N GLY A 106 -9.67 8.08 -11.66
CA GLY A 106 -10.49 7.94 -10.45
C GLY A 106 -9.64 7.76 -9.19
N ALA A 107 -8.52 7.05 -9.27
CA ALA A 107 -7.57 6.93 -8.16
C ALA A 107 -6.94 8.30 -7.83
N LYS A 108 -6.46 9.02 -8.86
CA LYS A 108 -5.90 10.38 -8.71
C LYS A 108 -6.88 11.33 -8.03
N GLU A 109 -8.10 11.42 -8.54
CA GLU A 109 -9.14 12.29 -7.99
C GLU A 109 -9.47 11.93 -6.54
N THR A 110 -9.61 10.64 -6.24
CA THR A 110 -9.88 10.15 -4.89
C THR A 110 -8.80 10.60 -3.90
N ILE A 111 -7.51 10.51 -4.28
CA ILE A 111 -6.39 10.96 -3.46
C ILE A 111 -6.45 12.48 -3.26
N VAL A 112 -6.65 13.25 -4.32
CA VAL A 112 -6.75 14.71 -4.25
C VAL A 112 -7.89 15.15 -3.32
N PHE A 113 -9.08 14.57 -3.47
CA PHE A 113 -10.22 14.89 -2.61
C PHE A 113 -9.97 14.49 -1.15
N TYR A 114 -9.37 13.34 -0.91
CA TYR A 114 -9.02 12.91 0.44
C TYR A 114 -8.11 13.92 1.15
N VAL A 115 -7.07 14.37 0.45
CA VAL A 115 -6.12 15.35 0.97
C VAL A 115 -6.78 16.71 1.19
N LYS A 116 -7.59 17.20 0.23
CA LYS A 116 -8.35 18.45 0.38
C LYS A 116 -9.25 18.43 1.64
N ARG A 117 -10.01 17.35 1.83
CA ARG A 117 -10.90 17.19 3.01
C ARG A 117 -10.14 17.16 4.34
N LYS A 118 -8.99 16.49 4.39
CA LYS A 118 -8.23 16.27 5.63
C LYS A 118 -7.25 17.40 5.97
N THR A 119 -6.82 18.20 4.98
CA THR A 119 -5.93 19.36 5.21
C THR A 119 -6.67 20.69 5.32
N GLY A 120 -7.92 20.78 4.85
CA GLY A 120 -8.69 22.03 4.82
C GLY A 120 -8.12 23.10 3.88
N LYS A 121 -7.05 22.80 3.13
CA LYS A 121 -6.46 23.72 2.17
C LYS A 121 -7.32 23.76 0.90
N SER A 122 -7.98 24.89 0.70
CA SER A 122 -8.49 25.29 -0.61
C SER A 122 -7.28 25.58 -1.51
N ALA A 123 -7.27 25.06 -2.75
CA ALA A 123 -6.19 25.12 -3.74
C ALA A 123 -5.05 24.08 -3.62
N LEU A 124 -5.30 22.92 -4.25
CA LEU A 124 -4.35 22.21 -5.12
C LEU A 124 -4.97 22.20 -6.52
#